data_AF-A0A3Q8STZ8-F1
#
_entry.id   AF-A0A3Q8STZ8-F1
#
_cell.length_a   1.000
_cell.length_b   1.000
_cell.length_c   1.000
_cell.angle_alpha   90.00
_cell.angle_beta   90.00
_cell.angle_gamma   90.00
#
_symmetry.space_group_name_H-M   'P 1'
#
loop_
_entity.id
_entity.type
_entity.pdbx_description
1 polymer ?
#
loop_
_entity_poly.entity_id
_entity_poly.type
_entity_poly.pdbx_seq_one_letter_code
_entity_poly.pdbx_strand_id
1 'polypeptide(L)'
;MDSNQLFKYVYAKYGLKFEPIVSGSTDTYVLMSPLDSSYFAMLSRIKDKGNDNSDAVLDLKCGEFASTIRDLPGFMDPVRITSENWVGIALKHNYNDQAIKKALDYAFKLAMNDQGTNVTKSQYFYIPGEKTEEKYQAQPIKQRLPRRQVNDEIPDKIRQMRELYDYSILPSTGRQKNFYIQGQFMADYEDKYKKYFSFKRFSPTYHDMNVGQLRSYFTWRTKIRKGEYHRASTSYVYVYLYELFNNIGVEDPQAGYERLIDFEKNYVDEFDLGIKTYLDDWLKDYVLYYELGKEKIAEHFAQEIEQDHDSEILHYPQKYTAEELAEVFAKKTTYWKSSKVIVKNKPVFTQILKCVWQELLDAKKYGIAYYSSFVDKPKVVERPVFKSGVFYRKAKKPMTVKIDDVREYHYQKGWWHIHLEEAVPRQRTNLNTFLHEVDRLVREKLKLGRAIKPRFIDQAVLRAIEAGIAVYQKQKEKAKIDQIKIDFSDLDKIRANASVTRDSLLTDEEKQLEQEEQEQVKKQEQKVEVPVSEDDYGLDQDEMFLLMTLLQEKPWQDYVQKHHLMVSILADNINEKLFDEIGDSVIEFNEQDQPQIIEDYQEDLKELFLKG
;
A
#
# COMPACT_ATOMS: atom_id res chain seq x y z
N MET A 1 -11.03 -23.89 -2.11
CA MET A 1 -10.66 -25.02 -2.97
C MET A 1 -11.43 -24.88 -4.27
N ASP A 2 -10.75 -24.82 -5.41
CA ASP A 2 -11.45 -24.74 -6.71
C ASP A 2 -11.89 -26.13 -7.24
N SER A 3 -12.70 -26.16 -8.30
CA SER A 3 -13.23 -27.41 -8.88
C SER A 3 -12.12 -28.36 -9.39
N ASN A 4 -11.02 -27.84 -9.93
CA ASN A 4 -9.92 -28.66 -10.45
C ASN A 4 -9.12 -29.29 -9.31
N GLN A 5 -8.89 -28.54 -8.24
CA GLN A 5 -8.27 -29.04 -7.00
C GLN A 5 -9.15 -30.12 -6.36
N LEU A 6 -10.47 -29.93 -6.35
CA LEU A 6 -11.43 -30.91 -5.86
C LEU A 6 -11.36 -32.22 -6.66
N PHE A 7 -11.34 -32.14 -7.99
CA PHE A 7 -11.24 -33.33 -8.85
C PHE A 7 -9.96 -34.12 -8.60
N LYS A 8 -8.81 -33.42 -8.55
CA LYS A 8 -7.52 -34.06 -8.22
C LYS A 8 -7.54 -34.71 -6.85
N TYR A 9 -8.14 -34.04 -5.86
CA TYR A 9 -8.24 -34.54 -4.49
C TYR A 9 -9.10 -35.81 -4.41
N VAL A 10 -10.28 -35.81 -5.01
CA VAL A 10 -11.20 -36.96 -5.00
C VAL A 10 -10.56 -38.17 -5.67
N TYR A 11 -9.92 -37.97 -6.82
CA TYR A 11 -9.22 -39.04 -7.50
C TYR A 11 -8.06 -39.59 -6.66
N ALA A 12 -7.21 -38.71 -6.13
CA ALA A 12 -6.05 -39.13 -5.34
C ALA A 12 -6.43 -39.84 -4.02
N LYS A 13 -7.57 -39.48 -3.43
CA LYS A 13 -7.96 -39.98 -2.10
C LYS A 13 -8.92 -41.15 -2.13
N TYR A 14 -9.93 -41.11 -3.00
CA TYR A 14 -10.99 -42.12 -3.05
C TYR A 14 -10.92 -42.99 -4.31
N GLY A 15 -10.05 -42.65 -5.27
CA GLY A 15 -9.99 -43.34 -6.57
C GLY A 15 -11.18 -43.06 -7.49
N LEU A 16 -12.06 -42.13 -7.12
CA LEU A 16 -13.28 -41.81 -7.86
C LEU A 16 -13.08 -40.62 -8.81
N LYS A 17 -13.92 -40.56 -9.84
CA LYS A 17 -13.96 -39.43 -10.77
C LYS A 17 -15.34 -38.82 -10.76
N PHE A 18 -15.39 -37.49 -10.83
CA PHE A 18 -16.63 -36.78 -11.08
C PHE A 18 -17.08 -37.07 -12.52
N GLU A 19 -18.28 -37.61 -12.66
CA GLU A 19 -18.85 -37.97 -13.95
C GLU A 19 -19.97 -36.99 -14.31
N PRO A 20 -20.08 -36.55 -15.57
CA PRO A 20 -21.17 -35.67 -15.98
C PRO A 20 -22.50 -36.44 -15.88
N ILE A 21 -23.51 -35.82 -15.25
CA ILE A 21 -24.82 -36.48 -15.06
C ILE A 21 -25.54 -36.75 -16.39
N VAL A 22 -25.33 -35.89 -17.38
CA VAL A 22 -25.74 -36.08 -18.77
C VAL A 22 -24.47 -36.10 -19.62
N SER A 23 -24.30 -37.15 -20.44
CA SER A 23 -23.16 -37.28 -21.34
C SER A 23 -22.98 -36.03 -22.20
N GLY A 24 -21.80 -35.41 -22.16
CA GLY A 24 -21.49 -34.17 -22.88
C GLY A 24 -21.82 -32.86 -22.14
N SER A 25 -22.52 -32.91 -20.99
CA SER A 25 -22.74 -31.72 -20.16
C SER A 25 -21.49 -31.33 -19.37
N THR A 26 -21.23 -30.03 -19.26
CA THR A 26 -20.17 -29.47 -18.40
C THR A 26 -20.72 -28.71 -17.20
N ASP A 27 -22.04 -28.72 -17.03
CA ASP A 27 -22.73 -27.91 -16.03
C ASP A 27 -22.97 -28.66 -14.72
N THR A 28 -23.00 -29.99 -14.73
CA THR A 28 -23.24 -30.79 -13.52
C THR A 28 -22.51 -32.12 -13.56
N TYR A 29 -21.79 -32.39 -12.47
CA TYR A 29 -21.04 -33.61 -12.25
C TYR A 29 -21.46 -34.28 -10.95
N VAL A 30 -21.38 -35.60 -10.87
CA VAL A 30 -21.76 -36.39 -9.69
C VAL A 30 -20.66 -37.35 -9.26
N LEU A 31 -20.68 -37.72 -7.98
CA LEU A 31 -19.98 -38.89 -7.46
C LEU A 31 -21.00 -39.91 -6.98
N MET A 32 -20.81 -41.14 -7.41
CA MET A 32 -21.61 -42.30 -7.03
C MET A 32 -20.83 -43.18 -6.07
N SER A 33 -21.54 -43.79 -5.12
CA SER A 33 -20.96 -44.84 -4.28
C SER A 33 -20.60 -46.05 -5.14
N PRO A 34 -19.40 -46.60 -5.00
CA PRO A 34 -19.02 -47.87 -5.63
C PRO A 34 -19.86 -49.07 -5.20
N LEU A 35 -20.56 -49.00 -4.05
CA LEU A 35 -21.30 -50.13 -3.50
C LEU A 35 -22.69 -50.28 -4.11
N ASP A 36 -23.43 -49.17 -4.21
CA ASP A 36 -24.85 -49.17 -4.59
C ASP A 36 -25.18 -48.20 -5.73
N SER A 37 -24.16 -47.52 -6.29
CA SER A 37 -24.29 -46.49 -7.32
C SER A 37 -25.13 -45.27 -6.89
N SER A 38 -25.41 -45.09 -5.59
CA SER A 38 -26.16 -43.93 -5.12
C SER A 38 -25.32 -42.65 -5.14
N TYR A 39 -25.95 -41.52 -5.45
CA TYR A 39 -25.27 -40.23 -5.41
C TYR A 39 -25.01 -39.78 -3.98
N PHE A 40 -23.76 -39.37 -3.71
CA PHE A 40 -23.38 -38.79 -2.41
C PHE A 40 -22.72 -37.41 -2.53
N ALA A 41 -22.34 -37.00 -3.74
CA ALA A 41 -21.88 -35.65 -4.02
C ALA A 41 -22.33 -35.19 -5.43
N MET A 42 -22.67 -33.91 -5.55
CA MET A 42 -23.04 -33.28 -6.82
C MET A 42 -22.36 -31.91 -6.94
N LEU A 43 -21.57 -31.72 -7.99
CA LEU A 43 -20.94 -30.45 -8.32
C LEU A 43 -21.70 -29.77 -9.46
N SER A 44 -22.22 -28.59 -9.21
CA SER A 44 -22.94 -27.77 -10.18
C SER A 44 -22.17 -26.51 -10.51
N ARG A 45 -22.05 -26.21 -11.80
CA ARG A 45 -21.59 -24.90 -12.29
C ARG A 45 -22.82 -24.06 -12.64
N ILE A 46 -23.02 -22.99 -11.89
CA ILE A 46 -24.14 -22.07 -12.05
C ILE A 46 -23.62 -20.87 -12.84
N LYS A 47 -24.17 -20.65 -14.03
CA LYS A 47 -23.86 -19.48 -14.86
C LYS A 47 -24.81 -18.36 -14.48
N ASP A 48 -24.26 -17.22 -14.08
CA ASP A 48 -25.06 -16.05 -13.76
C ASP A 48 -25.41 -15.31 -15.06
N LYS A 49 -26.69 -14.95 -15.27
CA LYS A 49 -27.12 -14.28 -16.50
C LYS A 49 -26.62 -12.83 -16.48
N GLY A 50 -25.42 -12.61 -17.00
CA GLY A 50 -24.80 -11.29 -17.14
C GLY A 50 -23.33 -11.20 -16.75
N ASN A 51 -22.70 -12.31 -16.29
CA ASN A 51 -21.30 -12.34 -15.90
C ASN A 51 -20.64 -13.61 -16.41
N ASP A 52 -19.48 -13.50 -17.07
CA ASP A 52 -18.78 -14.63 -17.73
C ASP A 52 -18.13 -15.62 -16.74
N ASN A 53 -18.41 -15.48 -15.45
CA ASN A 53 -17.82 -16.22 -14.35
C ASN A 53 -18.85 -17.21 -13.77
N SER A 54 -18.65 -18.51 -13.99
CA SER A 54 -19.49 -19.56 -13.41
C SER A 54 -19.15 -19.80 -11.93
N ASP A 55 -20.14 -19.75 -11.04
CA ASP A 55 -19.97 -20.14 -9.65
C ASP A 55 -20.15 -21.66 -9.49
N ALA A 56 -19.24 -22.30 -8.76
CA ALA A 56 -19.26 -23.75 -8.55
C ALA A 56 -19.77 -24.08 -7.15
N VAL A 57 -20.84 -24.87 -7.08
CA VAL A 57 -21.47 -25.32 -5.84
C VAL A 57 -21.37 -26.83 -5.72
N LEU A 58 -20.92 -27.32 -4.57
CA LEU A 58 -20.82 -28.73 -4.23
C LEU A 58 -21.88 -29.09 -3.19
N ASP A 59 -22.84 -29.93 -3.58
CA ASP A 59 -23.84 -30.51 -2.68
C ASP A 59 -23.35 -31.88 -2.19
N LEU A 60 -23.42 -32.15 -0.89
CA LEU A 60 -22.96 -33.38 -0.24
C LEU A 60 -24.06 -34.04 0.61
N LYS A 61 -24.19 -35.37 0.52
CA LYS A 61 -25.14 -36.14 1.32
C LYS A 61 -24.54 -36.44 2.70
N CYS A 62 -24.95 -35.67 3.70
CA CYS A 62 -24.45 -35.77 5.07
C CYS A 62 -25.45 -36.37 6.08
N GLY A 63 -26.62 -36.84 5.63
CA GLY A 63 -27.59 -37.51 6.50
C GLY A 63 -28.04 -36.64 7.67
N GLU A 64 -28.23 -37.25 8.84
CA GLU A 64 -28.74 -36.57 10.05
C GLU A 64 -27.86 -35.40 10.54
N PHE A 65 -26.58 -35.36 10.16
CA PHE A 65 -25.68 -34.27 10.52
C PHE A 65 -25.72 -33.08 9.56
N ALA A 66 -26.53 -33.14 8.49
CA ALA A 66 -26.57 -32.09 7.48
C ALA A 66 -26.97 -30.72 8.04
N SER A 67 -27.93 -30.65 8.97
CA SER A 67 -28.32 -29.39 9.63
C SER A 67 -27.15 -28.76 10.39
N THR A 68 -26.48 -29.53 11.25
CA THR A 68 -25.32 -29.07 12.03
C THR A 68 -24.16 -28.61 11.13
N ILE A 69 -23.94 -29.28 9.99
CA ILE A 69 -22.88 -28.89 9.05
C ILE A 69 -23.27 -27.60 8.30
N ARG A 70 -24.55 -27.38 7.97
CA ARG A 70 -25.04 -26.13 7.37
C ARG A 70 -24.79 -24.91 8.24
N ASP A 71 -24.83 -25.06 9.55
CA ASP A 71 -24.54 -23.97 10.50
C ASP A 71 -23.05 -23.59 10.57
N LEU A 72 -22.15 -24.35 9.94
CA LEU A 72 -20.73 -24.05 9.92
C LEU A 72 -20.38 -22.99 8.86
N PRO A 73 -19.40 -22.10 9.12
CA PRO A 73 -18.98 -21.11 8.15
C PRO A 73 -18.55 -21.73 6.81
N GLY A 74 -19.14 -21.26 5.71
CA GLY A 74 -18.84 -21.71 4.35
C GLY A 74 -19.72 -22.87 3.84
N PHE A 75 -20.68 -23.32 4.64
CA PHE A 75 -21.72 -24.27 4.25
C PHE A 75 -23.08 -23.53 4.16
N MET A 76 -24.00 -24.10 3.39
CA MET A 76 -25.31 -23.52 3.10
C MET A 76 -26.33 -24.60 2.76
N ASP A 77 -27.57 -24.21 2.54
CA ASP A 77 -28.57 -25.11 1.98
C ASP A 77 -28.14 -25.64 0.60
N PRO A 78 -28.43 -26.93 0.31
CA PRO A 78 -28.12 -27.53 -0.98
C PRO A 78 -28.84 -26.78 -2.12
N VAL A 79 -28.15 -26.59 -3.24
CA VAL A 79 -28.65 -25.72 -4.32
C VAL A 79 -29.45 -26.49 -5.38
N ARG A 80 -29.07 -27.73 -5.69
CA ARG A 80 -29.80 -28.56 -6.67
C ARG A 80 -30.65 -29.67 -6.06
N ILE A 81 -30.51 -29.93 -4.76
CA ILE A 81 -31.14 -31.05 -4.08
C ILE A 81 -32.03 -30.50 -2.97
N THR A 82 -33.32 -30.85 -2.97
CA THR A 82 -34.30 -30.33 -1.99
C THR A 82 -34.40 -31.16 -0.71
N SER A 83 -33.42 -32.02 -0.44
CA SER A 83 -33.44 -32.94 0.70
C SER A 83 -32.67 -32.35 1.88
N GLU A 84 -33.27 -32.40 3.07
CA GLU A 84 -32.67 -31.88 4.32
C GLU A 84 -31.40 -32.62 4.76
N ASN A 85 -31.16 -33.81 4.20
CA ASN A 85 -29.98 -34.65 4.45
C ASN A 85 -28.75 -34.22 3.63
N TRP A 86 -28.86 -33.13 2.87
CA TRP A 86 -27.81 -32.61 2.02
C TRP A 86 -27.34 -31.23 2.47
N VAL A 87 -26.10 -30.91 2.12
CA VAL A 87 -25.44 -29.66 2.47
C VAL A 87 -24.78 -29.08 1.22
N GLY A 88 -25.03 -27.80 0.95
CA GLY A 88 -24.41 -27.05 -0.13
C GLY A 88 -23.13 -26.34 0.30
N ILE A 89 -22.19 -26.18 -0.63
CA ILE A 89 -20.91 -25.50 -0.42
C ILE A 89 -20.57 -24.66 -1.65
N ALA A 90 -20.47 -23.33 -1.52
CA ALA A 90 -19.96 -22.46 -2.57
C ALA A 90 -18.43 -22.49 -2.61
N LEU A 91 -17.84 -23.10 -3.65
CA LEU A 91 -16.39 -23.36 -3.71
C LEU A 91 -15.54 -22.09 -3.92
N LYS A 92 -16.10 -21.07 -4.58
CA LYS A 92 -15.38 -19.84 -4.95
C LYS A 92 -15.11 -18.88 -3.78
N HIS A 93 -15.93 -18.95 -2.73
CA HIS A 93 -15.87 -18.05 -1.57
C HIS A 93 -15.57 -18.77 -0.25
N ASN A 94 -15.29 -20.08 -0.28
CA ASN A 94 -15.01 -20.84 0.94
C ASN A 94 -13.50 -20.85 1.26
N TYR A 95 -13.14 -20.22 2.39
CA TYR A 95 -11.76 -20.05 2.87
C TYR A 95 -11.23 -21.27 3.65
N ASN A 96 -12.00 -22.36 3.79
CA ASN A 96 -11.62 -23.51 4.62
C ASN A 96 -11.64 -24.84 3.86
N ASP A 97 -10.61 -25.06 3.04
CA ASP A 97 -10.38 -26.31 2.29
C ASP A 97 -10.41 -27.56 3.17
N GLN A 98 -9.98 -27.44 4.43
CA GLN A 98 -9.96 -28.58 5.34
C GLN A 98 -11.37 -28.98 5.79
N ALA A 99 -12.29 -28.02 5.94
CA ALA A 99 -13.69 -28.29 6.26
C ALA A 99 -14.39 -28.99 5.07
N ILE A 100 -14.16 -28.52 3.84
CA ILE A 100 -14.70 -29.16 2.62
C ILE A 100 -14.22 -30.62 2.53
N LYS A 101 -12.91 -30.85 2.72
CA LYS A 101 -12.33 -32.20 2.71
C LYS A 101 -12.96 -33.12 3.76
N LYS A 102 -13.20 -32.60 4.98
CA LYS A 102 -13.83 -33.36 6.07
C LYS A 102 -15.30 -33.67 5.81
N ALA A 103 -16.06 -32.72 5.26
CA ALA A 103 -17.45 -32.93 4.89
C ALA A 103 -17.58 -33.96 3.76
N LEU A 104 -16.68 -33.88 2.77
CA LEU A 104 -16.61 -34.85 1.67
C LEU A 104 -16.20 -36.25 2.15
N ASP A 105 -15.22 -36.34 3.06
CA ASP A 105 -14.85 -37.59 3.75
C ASP A 105 -16.04 -38.21 4.47
N TYR A 106 -16.83 -37.37 5.13
CA TYR A 106 -17.98 -37.80 5.89
C TYR A 106 -19.11 -38.30 4.98
N ALA A 107 -19.45 -37.54 3.93
CA ALA A 107 -20.42 -37.95 2.92
C ALA A 107 -20.02 -39.26 2.21
N PHE A 108 -18.74 -39.39 1.84
CA PHE A 108 -18.22 -40.63 1.24
C PHE A 108 -18.32 -41.81 2.22
N LYS A 109 -17.96 -41.63 3.49
CA LYS A 109 -18.11 -42.69 4.51
C LYS A 109 -19.55 -43.11 4.70
N LEU A 110 -20.49 -42.17 4.72
CA LEU A 110 -21.91 -42.49 4.79
C LEU A 110 -22.36 -43.28 3.55
N ALA A 111 -21.86 -42.94 2.37
CA ALA A 111 -22.18 -43.64 1.14
C ALA A 111 -21.55 -45.05 1.05
N MET A 112 -20.45 -45.27 1.76
CA MET A 112 -19.74 -46.56 1.84
C MET A 112 -20.24 -47.45 2.98
N ASN A 113 -21.05 -46.92 3.89
CA ASN A 113 -21.61 -47.67 4.99
C ASN A 113 -23.09 -47.91 4.69
N ASP A 114 -23.46 -49.15 4.37
CA ASP A 114 -24.86 -49.57 4.37
C ASP A 114 -25.48 -49.26 5.75
N GLN A 115 -26.80 -49.01 5.83
CA GLN A 115 -27.56 -48.38 6.93
C GLN A 115 -27.54 -49.12 8.31
N GLY A 116 -26.37 -49.56 8.76
CA GLY A 116 -26.13 -50.27 10.01
C GLY A 116 -24.68 -50.11 10.47
N THR A 117 -24.50 -49.33 11.53
CA THR A 117 -23.38 -49.32 12.50
C THR A 117 -22.01 -48.69 12.15
N ASN A 118 -21.61 -47.83 13.09
CA ASN A 118 -20.24 -47.48 13.54
C ASN A 118 -19.41 -46.47 12.74
N VAL A 119 -19.68 -45.19 13.03
CA VAL A 119 -18.71 -44.08 12.92
C VAL A 119 -17.63 -44.26 13.99
N THR A 120 -16.46 -44.77 13.62
CA THR A 120 -15.13 -44.26 14.01
C THR A 120 -14.02 -45.24 13.61
N LYS A 121 -13.19 -44.85 12.65
CA LYS A 121 -11.72 -44.87 12.75
C LYS A 121 -11.08 -44.26 11.51
N SER A 122 -10.24 -43.27 11.76
CA SER A 122 -9.23 -42.73 10.86
C SER A 122 -8.09 -43.74 10.68
N GLN A 123 -7.49 -43.71 9.48
CA GLN A 123 -6.28 -44.42 9.02
C GLN A 123 -6.40 -45.93 8.85
N TYR A 124 -6.46 -46.38 7.60
CA TYR A 124 -6.27 -47.78 7.23
C TYR A 124 -4.78 -48.13 7.28
N PHE A 125 -4.44 -49.13 8.09
CA PHE A 125 -3.31 -50.04 7.85
C PHE A 125 -3.86 -51.26 7.13
N TYR A 126 -3.20 -51.71 6.06
CA TYR A 126 -3.49 -52.98 5.41
C TYR A 126 -2.96 -54.12 6.29
N ILE A 127 -3.83 -55.04 6.71
CA ILE A 127 -3.45 -56.33 7.31
C ILE A 127 -3.95 -57.43 6.36
N PRO A 128 -3.09 -58.34 5.90
CA PRO A 128 -3.47 -59.37 4.95
C PRO A 128 -4.43 -60.40 5.58
N GLY A 129 -5.21 -61.03 4.70
CA GLY A 129 -6.42 -61.79 5.03
C GLY A 129 -6.23 -63.06 5.86
N GLU A 130 -7.40 -63.46 6.37
CA GLU A 130 -7.76 -64.71 7.06
C GLU A 130 -7.43 -64.83 8.56
N LYS A 131 -8.48 -64.63 9.37
CA LYS A 131 -9.10 -65.69 10.17
C LYS A 131 -10.54 -65.29 10.47
N THR A 132 -11.47 -66.20 10.23
CA THR A 132 -12.91 -66.10 10.51
C THR A 132 -13.20 -65.38 11.83
N GLU A 133 -13.81 -64.20 11.77
CA GLU A 133 -14.26 -63.46 12.95
C GLU A 133 -15.46 -64.17 13.58
N GLU A 134 -15.33 -64.59 14.83
CA GLU A 134 -16.43 -65.07 15.66
C GLU A 134 -17.45 -63.94 15.84
N LYS A 135 -18.74 -64.26 15.67
CA LYS A 135 -19.85 -63.32 15.85
C LYS A 135 -19.75 -62.60 17.21
N TYR A 136 -19.81 -61.28 17.16
CA TYR A 136 -19.80 -60.39 18.31
C TYR A 136 -20.69 -60.87 19.46
N GLN A 137 -20.13 -60.98 20.66
CA GLN A 137 -20.89 -61.13 21.90
C GLN A 137 -20.78 -59.86 22.73
N ALA A 138 -21.92 -59.41 23.27
CA ALA A 138 -22.00 -58.23 24.12
C ALA A 138 -21.10 -58.42 25.35
N GLN A 139 -20.07 -57.59 25.45
CA GLN A 139 -19.24 -57.49 26.64
C GLN A 139 -19.66 -56.28 27.47
N PRO A 140 -19.74 -56.39 28.80
CA PRO A 140 -20.05 -55.26 29.66
C PRO A 140 -19.00 -54.16 29.47
N ILE A 141 -19.44 -52.90 29.45
CA ILE A 141 -18.56 -51.74 29.39
C ILE A 141 -17.56 -51.88 30.53
N LYS A 142 -16.27 -52.00 30.21
CA LYS A 142 -15.21 -51.98 31.22
C LYS A 142 -15.42 -50.73 32.05
N GLN A 143 -15.78 -50.90 33.33
CA GLN A 143 -15.85 -49.79 34.26
C GLN A 143 -14.50 -49.06 34.15
N ARG A 144 -14.55 -47.73 33.96
CA ARG A 144 -13.33 -46.93 33.98
C ARG A 144 -12.60 -47.31 35.26
N LEU A 145 -11.39 -47.87 35.10
CA LEU A 145 -10.46 -48.02 36.22
C LEU A 145 -10.51 -46.69 36.98
N PRO A 146 -10.77 -46.69 38.29
CA PRO A 146 -10.83 -45.44 39.04
C PRO A 146 -9.56 -44.68 38.68
N ARG A 147 -9.72 -43.51 38.07
CA ARG A 147 -8.60 -42.58 37.87
C ARG A 147 -7.96 -42.54 39.24
N ARG A 148 -6.72 -43.02 39.36
CA ARG A 148 -5.94 -42.97 40.60
C ARG A 148 -6.12 -41.54 41.09
N GLN A 149 -6.97 -41.34 42.09
CA GLN A 149 -7.13 -40.04 42.71
C GLN A 149 -5.78 -39.84 43.35
N VAL A 150 -4.92 -39.11 42.64
CA VAL A 150 -3.72 -38.62 43.25
C VAL A 150 -4.27 -37.63 44.27
N ASN A 151 -4.40 -38.08 45.52
CA ASN A 151 -4.75 -37.29 46.69
C ASN A 151 -3.59 -36.32 47.00
N ASP A 152 -3.07 -35.62 45.99
CA ASP A 152 -2.30 -34.42 46.22
C ASP A 152 -3.35 -33.34 46.48
N GLU A 153 -3.35 -32.81 47.70
CA GLU A 153 -4.25 -31.73 48.12
C GLU A 153 -4.21 -30.61 47.07
N ILE A 154 -5.38 -30.29 46.51
CA ILE A 154 -5.51 -29.23 45.51
C ILE A 154 -5.30 -27.91 46.25
N PRO A 155 -4.27 -27.10 45.91
CA PRO A 155 -4.08 -25.81 46.56
C PRO A 155 -5.34 -24.95 46.46
N ASP A 156 -5.74 -24.32 47.57
CA ASP A 156 -6.99 -23.56 47.66
C ASP A 156 -7.13 -22.52 46.55
N LYS A 157 -6.04 -21.81 46.23
CA LYS A 157 -6.02 -20.81 45.15
C LYS A 157 -6.30 -21.43 43.78
N ILE A 158 -5.81 -22.65 43.50
CA ILE A 158 -6.10 -23.38 42.25
C ILE A 158 -7.56 -23.85 42.22
N ARG A 159 -8.12 -24.28 43.37
CA ARG A 159 -9.55 -24.63 43.46
C ARG A 159 -10.42 -23.42 43.15
N GLN A 160 -10.18 -22.30 43.83
CA GLN A 160 -10.90 -21.04 43.62
C GLN A 160 -10.77 -20.53 42.18
N MET A 161 -9.57 -20.53 41.61
CA MET A 161 -9.34 -20.13 40.21
C MET A 161 -10.19 -20.93 39.22
N ARG A 162 -10.37 -22.24 39.44
CA ARG A 162 -11.18 -23.10 38.56
C ARG A 162 -12.66 -22.78 38.67
N GLU A 163 -13.13 -22.42 39.86
CA GLU A 163 -14.52 -22.01 40.12
C GLU A 163 -14.86 -20.64 39.51
N LEU A 164 -13.86 -19.77 39.30
CA LEU A 164 -14.04 -18.47 38.62
C LEU A 164 -14.42 -18.57 37.14
N TYR A 165 -14.37 -19.76 36.53
CA TYR A 165 -14.71 -19.91 35.12
C TYR A 165 -16.23 -19.72 34.92
N ASP A 166 -16.61 -18.66 34.21
CA ASP A 166 -18.01 -18.39 33.90
C ASP A 166 -18.48 -19.23 32.71
N TYR A 167 -19.29 -20.25 33.00
CA TYR A 167 -19.90 -21.14 31.99
C TYR A 167 -21.14 -20.56 31.32
N SER A 168 -21.68 -19.42 31.80
CA SER A 168 -22.82 -18.77 31.18
C SER A 168 -22.46 -18.03 29.89
N ILE A 169 -21.18 -17.66 29.73
CA ILE A 169 -20.68 -16.97 28.54
C ILE A 169 -20.28 -18.00 27.49
N LEU A 170 -20.79 -17.83 26.26
CA LEU A 170 -20.44 -18.69 25.14
C LEU A 170 -18.91 -18.76 24.94
N PRO A 171 -18.32 -19.95 24.71
CA PRO A 171 -16.87 -20.07 24.56
C PRO A 171 -16.26 -19.20 23.45
N SER A 172 -17.01 -18.87 22.40
CA SER A 172 -16.59 -17.99 21.31
C SER A 172 -16.34 -16.53 21.72
N THR A 173 -16.97 -16.08 22.81
CA THR A 173 -16.90 -14.69 23.31
C THR A 173 -16.31 -14.59 24.72
N GLY A 174 -16.49 -15.64 25.54
CA GLY A 174 -16.11 -15.67 26.94
C GLY A 174 -14.73 -16.27 27.24
N ARG A 175 -14.14 -17.05 26.32
CA ARG A 175 -12.91 -17.79 26.63
C ARG A 175 -11.73 -16.88 26.99
N GLN A 176 -11.52 -15.80 26.25
CA GLN A 176 -10.47 -14.82 26.53
C GLN A 176 -10.75 -14.04 27.82
N LYS A 177 -12.02 -13.70 28.08
CA LYS A 177 -12.44 -13.03 29.31
C LYS A 177 -12.20 -13.92 30.54
N ASN A 178 -12.62 -15.18 30.49
CA ASN A 178 -12.39 -16.16 31.54
C ASN A 178 -10.89 -16.38 31.78
N PHE A 179 -10.10 -16.51 30.70
CA PHE A 179 -8.65 -16.60 30.80
C PHE A 179 -8.06 -15.39 31.53
N TYR A 180 -8.47 -14.17 31.15
CA TYR A 180 -8.00 -12.95 31.79
C TYR A 180 -8.38 -12.87 33.28
N ILE A 181 -9.62 -13.16 33.63
CA ILE A 181 -10.09 -13.14 35.03
C ILE A 181 -9.31 -14.15 35.88
N GLN A 182 -9.18 -15.39 35.38
CA GLN A 182 -8.42 -16.44 36.07
C GLN A 182 -6.94 -16.07 36.21
N GLY A 183 -6.35 -15.49 35.17
CA GLY A 183 -4.95 -15.07 35.18
C GLY A 183 -4.70 -13.90 36.15
N GLN A 184 -5.57 -12.89 36.16
CA GLN A 184 -5.48 -11.78 37.13
C GLN A 184 -5.60 -12.28 38.57
N PHE A 185 -6.52 -13.19 38.84
CA PHE A 185 -6.63 -13.83 40.17
C PHE A 185 -5.34 -14.57 40.57
N MET A 186 -4.62 -15.11 39.59
CA MET A 186 -3.38 -15.85 39.79
C MET A 186 -2.11 -15.03 39.51
N ALA A 187 -2.23 -13.70 39.37
CA ALA A 187 -1.14 -12.83 38.93
C ALA A 187 0.13 -13.05 39.76
N ASP A 188 -0.01 -13.06 41.09
CA ASP A 188 1.09 -13.22 42.05
C ASP A 188 1.19 -14.63 42.63
N TYR A 189 0.46 -15.59 42.08
CA TYR A 189 0.54 -16.97 42.57
C TYR A 189 1.86 -17.63 42.16
N GLU A 190 2.58 -18.12 43.16
CA GLU A 190 3.71 -19.03 43.00
C GLU A 190 3.32 -20.44 43.45
N ASP A 191 3.88 -21.47 42.79
CA ASP A 191 3.74 -22.87 43.22
C ASP A 191 5.11 -23.55 43.24
N LYS A 192 5.21 -24.61 44.04
CA LYS A 192 6.38 -25.47 44.13
C LYS A 192 5.90 -26.93 44.14
N TYR A 193 5.67 -27.46 42.96
CA TYR A 193 5.17 -28.82 42.77
C TYR A 193 6.25 -29.76 42.25
N LYS A 194 6.42 -30.91 42.92
CA LYS A 194 7.48 -31.88 42.61
C LYS A 194 7.24 -32.65 41.32
N LYS A 195 5.98 -32.79 40.88
CA LYS A 195 5.61 -33.59 39.71
C LYS A 195 5.44 -32.70 38.49
N TYR A 196 5.90 -33.18 37.34
CA TYR A 196 5.70 -32.54 36.05
C TYR A 196 4.70 -33.31 35.21
N PHE A 197 3.69 -32.61 34.69
CA PHE A 197 2.69 -33.13 33.76
C PHE A 197 2.82 -32.41 32.43
N SER A 198 3.02 -33.16 31.34
CA SER A 198 3.04 -32.58 29.99
C SER A 198 1.65 -32.10 29.57
N PHE A 199 1.63 -31.10 28.69
CA PHE A 199 0.39 -30.51 28.20
C PHE A 199 0.51 -30.13 26.72
N LYS A 200 -0.47 -30.55 25.92
CA LYS A 200 -0.51 -30.27 24.48
C LYS A 200 -1.93 -29.90 24.08
N ARG A 201 -2.11 -28.65 23.67
CA ARG A 201 -3.38 -28.08 23.20
C ARG A 201 -3.08 -26.95 22.23
N PHE A 202 -3.88 -26.82 21.18
CA PHE A 202 -3.87 -25.65 20.31
C PHE A 202 -4.60 -24.48 20.99
N SER A 203 -4.03 -23.27 20.95
CA SER A 203 -4.54 -22.07 21.64
C SER A 203 -4.92 -22.35 23.11
N PRO A 204 -3.96 -22.75 23.96
CA PRO A 204 -4.23 -23.22 25.33
C PRO A 204 -4.70 -22.12 26.30
N THR A 205 -5.52 -22.51 27.29
CA THR A 205 -5.90 -21.68 28.45
C THR A 205 -5.79 -22.49 29.74
N TYR A 206 -5.89 -21.84 30.91
CA TYR A 206 -5.89 -22.55 32.20
C TYR A 206 -7.03 -23.57 32.32
N HIS A 207 -8.20 -23.26 31.76
CA HIS A 207 -9.37 -24.13 31.81
C HIS A 207 -9.14 -25.48 31.09
N ASP A 208 -8.20 -25.52 30.14
CA ASP A 208 -7.86 -26.75 29.41
C ASP A 208 -6.95 -27.70 30.22
N MET A 209 -6.42 -27.25 31.35
CA MET A 209 -5.47 -27.97 32.18
C MET A 209 -6.15 -28.70 33.34
N ASN A 210 -5.70 -29.91 33.65
CA ASN A 210 -6.03 -30.55 34.92
C ASN A 210 -5.21 -29.97 36.08
N VAL A 211 -5.52 -30.34 37.33
CA VAL A 211 -4.82 -29.81 38.51
C VAL A 211 -3.31 -30.06 38.45
N GLY A 212 -2.87 -31.26 38.09
CA GLY A 212 -1.44 -31.56 37.98
C GLY A 212 -0.74 -30.68 36.95
N GLN A 213 -1.39 -30.42 35.81
CA GLN A 213 -0.89 -29.53 34.76
C GLN A 213 -0.88 -28.06 35.20
N LEU A 214 -1.91 -27.57 35.91
CA LEU A 214 -1.91 -26.23 36.48
C LEU A 214 -0.76 -26.03 37.46
N ARG A 215 -0.55 -27.00 38.37
CA ARG A 215 0.58 -26.96 39.31
C ARG A 215 1.93 -27.01 38.62
N SER A 216 2.08 -27.84 37.58
CA SER A 216 3.28 -27.85 36.73
C SER A 216 3.51 -26.50 36.05
N TYR A 217 2.46 -25.90 35.47
CA TYR A 217 2.52 -24.59 34.83
C TYR A 217 2.93 -23.50 35.82
N PHE A 218 2.26 -23.38 36.98
CA PHE A 218 2.57 -22.33 37.95
C PHE A 218 3.95 -22.51 38.58
N THR A 219 4.42 -23.75 38.77
CA THR A 219 5.80 -24.00 39.22
C THR A 219 6.82 -23.56 38.16
N TRP A 220 6.57 -23.88 36.89
CA TRP A 220 7.44 -23.46 35.80
C TRP A 220 7.43 -21.93 35.61
N ARG A 221 6.26 -21.30 35.57
CA ARG A 221 6.06 -19.85 35.53
C ARG A 221 6.79 -19.13 36.66
N THR A 222 6.75 -19.67 37.87
CA THR A 222 7.47 -19.12 39.04
C THR A 222 8.97 -19.04 38.77
N LYS A 223 9.55 -20.09 38.19
CA LYS A 223 10.98 -20.13 37.82
C LYS A 223 11.31 -19.14 36.70
N ILE A 224 10.52 -19.13 35.64
CA ILE A 224 10.69 -18.19 34.52
C ILE A 224 10.70 -16.74 35.02
N ARG A 225 9.76 -16.37 35.90
CA ARG A 225 9.69 -15.02 36.48
C ARG A 225 10.85 -14.65 37.40
N LYS A 226 11.61 -15.65 37.88
CA LYS A 226 12.84 -15.47 38.67
C LYS A 226 14.11 -15.53 37.80
N GLY A 227 13.97 -15.59 36.47
CA GLY A 227 15.08 -15.69 35.53
C GLY A 227 15.65 -17.10 35.36
N GLU A 228 14.98 -18.13 35.89
CA GLU A 228 15.40 -19.53 35.79
C GLU A 228 14.74 -20.23 34.58
N TYR A 229 15.35 -20.12 33.41
CA TYR A 229 14.82 -20.64 32.15
C TYR A 229 15.07 -22.14 31.98
N HIS A 230 14.01 -22.90 31.73
CA HIS A 230 14.05 -24.34 31.49
C HIS A 230 12.95 -24.75 30.53
N ARG A 231 13.26 -25.68 29.61
CA ARG A 231 12.30 -26.17 28.62
C ARG A 231 11.02 -26.74 29.28
N ALA A 232 9.87 -26.33 28.77
CA ALA A 232 8.55 -26.85 29.13
C ALA A 232 7.76 -27.28 27.89
N SER A 233 6.56 -27.82 28.10
CA SER A 233 5.62 -28.06 27.01
C SER A 233 5.28 -26.74 26.31
N THR A 234 5.36 -26.69 24.97
CA THR A 234 5.08 -25.49 24.16
C THR A 234 3.70 -24.87 24.48
N SER A 235 2.69 -25.67 24.86
CA SER A 235 1.40 -25.13 25.29
C SER A 235 1.48 -24.29 26.59
N TYR A 236 2.39 -24.61 27.52
CA TYR A 236 2.64 -23.77 28.70
C TYR A 236 3.31 -22.45 28.30
N VAL A 237 4.21 -22.48 27.33
CA VAL A 237 4.86 -21.28 26.80
C VAL A 237 3.83 -20.33 26.22
N TYR A 238 2.91 -20.82 25.39
CA TYR A 238 1.83 -19.98 24.86
C TYR A 238 0.93 -19.40 25.95
N VAL A 239 0.60 -20.18 27.01
CA VAL A 239 -0.17 -19.63 28.15
C VAL A 239 0.58 -18.47 28.81
N TYR A 240 1.90 -18.60 29.00
CA TYR A 240 2.72 -17.53 29.58
C TYR A 240 2.80 -16.30 28.68
N LEU A 241 2.96 -16.47 27.37
CA LEU A 241 2.89 -15.36 26.42
C LEU A 241 1.52 -14.67 26.45
N TYR A 242 0.43 -15.44 26.52
CA TYR A 242 -0.92 -14.88 26.65
C TYR A 242 -1.10 -14.11 27.96
N GLU A 243 -0.51 -14.55 29.07
CA GLU A 243 -0.47 -13.74 30.29
C GLU A 243 0.19 -12.39 30.05
N LEU A 244 1.36 -12.37 29.40
CA LEU A 244 2.08 -11.14 29.10
C LEU A 244 1.30 -10.22 28.15
N PHE A 245 0.65 -10.74 27.11
CA PHE A 245 -0.19 -9.92 26.21
C PHE A 245 -1.33 -9.22 26.96
N ASN A 246 -1.84 -9.85 28.01
CA ASN A 246 -2.90 -9.30 28.85
C ASN A 246 -2.39 -8.48 30.05
N ASN A 247 -1.07 -8.25 30.14
CA ASN A 247 -0.40 -7.60 31.27
C ASN A 247 -0.70 -8.25 32.63
N ILE A 248 -0.71 -9.58 32.68
CA ILE A 248 -0.99 -10.34 33.90
C ILE A 248 0.27 -10.48 34.75
N GLY A 249 0.26 -9.88 35.95
CA GLY A 249 1.38 -9.89 36.89
C GLY A 249 2.59 -9.09 36.43
N VAL A 250 2.37 -8.09 35.56
CA VAL A 250 3.33 -7.01 35.24
C VAL A 250 2.77 -5.70 35.79
N GLU A 251 3.65 -4.77 36.17
CA GLU A 251 3.25 -3.50 36.79
C GLU A 251 2.63 -2.55 35.78
N ASP A 252 3.28 -2.44 34.62
CA ASP A 252 2.84 -1.60 33.51
C ASP A 252 3.17 -2.26 32.15
N PRO A 253 2.71 -1.69 31.03
CA PRO A 253 3.02 -2.23 29.72
C PRO A 253 4.51 -2.18 29.33
N GLN A 254 5.30 -1.26 29.89
CA GLN A 254 6.73 -1.18 29.60
C GLN A 254 7.46 -2.39 30.20
N ALA A 255 7.17 -2.72 31.47
CA ALA A 255 7.67 -3.91 32.13
C ALA A 255 7.19 -5.20 31.45
N GLY A 256 5.96 -5.21 30.92
CA GLY A 256 5.46 -6.34 30.14
C GLY A 256 6.19 -6.54 28.80
N TYR A 257 6.52 -5.46 28.10
CA TYR A 257 7.36 -5.48 26.90
C TYR A 257 8.77 -6.01 27.20
N GLU A 258 9.42 -5.49 28.24
CA GLU A 258 10.76 -5.92 28.63
C GLU A 258 10.79 -7.43 28.95
N ARG A 259 9.76 -7.94 29.64
CA ARG A 259 9.64 -9.39 29.87
C ARG A 259 9.42 -10.20 28.60
N LEU A 260 8.73 -9.68 27.59
CA LEU A 260 8.60 -10.37 26.30
C LEU A 260 9.94 -10.44 25.58
N ILE A 261 10.72 -9.35 25.58
CA ILE A 261 12.07 -9.31 25.00
C ILE A 261 13.03 -10.23 25.75
N ASP A 262 13.03 -10.21 27.09
CA ASP A 262 13.84 -11.12 27.89
C ASP A 262 13.44 -12.58 27.68
N PHE A 263 12.15 -12.86 27.56
CA PHE A 263 11.66 -14.21 27.29
C PHE A 263 12.05 -14.69 25.90
N GLU A 264 12.01 -13.81 24.89
CA GLU A 264 12.50 -14.11 23.55
C GLU A 264 13.97 -14.54 23.59
N LYS A 265 14.82 -13.67 24.13
CA LYS A 265 16.27 -13.86 24.19
C LYS A 265 16.68 -15.09 25.01
N ASN A 266 16.07 -15.30 26.17
CA ASN A 266 16.53 -16.31 27.13
C ASN A 266 15.75 -17.64 27.04
N TYR A 267 14.60 -17.68 26.34
CA TYR A 267 13.82 -18.91 26.18
C TYR A 267 13.60 -19.30 24.72
N VAL A 268 13.09 -18.38 23.88
CA VAL A 268 12.71 -18.70 22.49
C VAL A 268 13.93 -19.07 21.68
N ASP A 269 14.98 -18.26 21.75
CA ASP A 269 16.23 -18.45 21.01
C ASP A 269 16.94 -19.77 21.39
N GLU A 270 16.84 -20.18 22.65
CA GLU A 270 17.50 -21.40 23.15
C GLU A 270 16.65 -22.67 22.93
N PHE A 271 15.34 -22.62 23.16
CA PHE A 271 14.53 -23.83 23.31
C PHE A 271 13.45 -24.05 22.23
N ASP A 272 12.91 -23.00 21.59
CA ASP A 272 11.76 -23.13 20.68
C ASP A 272 11.67 -21.99 19.65
N LEU A 273 12.60 -21.97 18.69
CA LEU A 273 12.63 -21.00 17.58
C LEU A 273 11.35 -20.96 16.73
N GLY A 274 10.52 -22.00 16.78
CA GLY A 274 9.23 -22.03 16.07
C GLY A 274 8.23 -20.99 16.58
N ILE A 275 8.46 -20.41 17.77
CA ILE A 275 7.65 -19.36 18.37
C ILE A 275 8.02 -17.97 17.82
N LYS A 276 9.28 -17.76 17.40
CA LYS A 276 9.84 -16.45 17.04
C LYS A 276 8.97 -15.69 16.05
N THR A 277 8.57 -16.35 14.96
CA THR A 277 7.74 -15.73 13.91
C THR A 277 6.40 -15.19 14.45
N TYR A 278 5.77 -15.89 15.41
CA TYR A 278 4.53 -15.39 16.02
C TYR A 278 4.81 -14.28 17.02
N LEU A 279 5.92 -14.40 17.78
CA LEU A 279 6.31 -13.41 18.77
C LEU A 279 6.66 -12.07 18.14
N ASP A 280 7.33 -12.05 16.98
CA ASP A 280 7.61 -10.82 16.21
C ASP A 280 6.32 -10.07 15.86
N ASP A 281 5.31 -10.78 15.34
CA ASP A 281 3.99 -10.21 15.03
C ASP A 281 3.27 -9.71 16.30
N TRP A 282 3.40 -10.43 17.41
CA TRP A 282 2.79 -10.06 18.68
C TRP A 282 3.49 -8.89 19.37
N LEU A 283 4.81 -8.75 19.24
CA LEU A 283 5.56 -7.60 19.75
C LEU A 283 5.15 -6.33 19.01
N LYS A 284 4.97 -6.38 17.69
CA LYS A 284 4.36 -5.29 16.91
C LYS A 284 2.99 -4.90 17.45
N ASP A 285 2.10 -5.88 17.64
CA ASP A 285 0.78 -5.62 18.21
C ASP A 285 0.87 -5.04 19.63
N TYR A 286 1.82 -5.50 20.45
CA TYR A 286 2.02 -5.04 21.82
C TYR A 286 2.47 -3.58 21.87
N VAL A 287 3.49 -3.22 21.08
CA VAL A 287 4.02 -1.86 20.97
C VAL A 287 2.93 -0.87 20.55
N LEU A 288 2.14 -1.23 19.54
CA LEU A 288 1.05 -0.39 19.04
C LEU A 288 -0.12 -0.32 20.02
N TYR A 289 -0.58 -1.47 20.53
CA TYR A 289 -1.77 -1.54 21.38
C TYR A 289 -1.56 -0.85 22.72
N TYR A 290 -0.35 -0.92 23.28
CA TYR A 290 -0.01 -0.29 24.55
C TYR A 290 0.74 1.03 24.42
N GLU A 291 0.90 1.56 23.20
CA GLU A 291 1.39 2.92 22.93
C GLU A 291 2.81 3.17 23.50
N LEU A 292 3.74 2.23 23.31
CA LEU A 292 5.06 2.25 23.95
C LEU A 292 6.09 3.26 23.37
N GLY A 293 5.65 4.13 22.47
CA GLY A 293 6.45 5.21 21.88
C GLY A 293 7.02 4.91 20.49
N LYS A 294 7.42 5.98 19.79
CA LYS A 294 7.88 5.95 18.38
C LYS A 294 9.18 5.18 18.18
N GLU A 295 10.08 5.19 19.16
CA GLU A 295 11.37 4.49 19.07
C GLU A 295 11.18 2.98 18.91
N LYS A 296 10.30 2.37 19.73
CA LYS A 296 9.98 0.94 19.63
C LYS A 296 9.20 0.61 18.36
N ILE A 297 8.37 1.53 17.87
CA ILE A 297 7.71 1.36 16.58
C ILE A 297 8.77 1.29 15.47
N ALA A 298 9.72 2.23 15.44
CA ALA A 298 10.79 2.23 14.45
C ALA A 298 11.64 0.95 14.51
N GLU A 299 11.93 0.45 15.71
CA GLU A 299 12.66 -0.82 15.91
C GLU A 299 11.90 -2.02 15.33
N HIS A 300 10.65 -2.23 15.75
CA HIS A 300 9.88 -3.42 15.37
C HIS A 300 9.36 -3.39 13.93
N PHE A 301 9.19 -2.20 13.35
CA PHE A 301 8.70 -2.01 11.98
C PHE A 301 9.81 -1.63 11.00
N ALA A 302 11.10 -1.75 11.37
CA ALA A 302 12.21 -1.31 10.53
C ALA A 302 12.16 -1.87 9.09
N GLN A 303 11.78 -3.15 8.94
CA GLN A 303 11.66 -3.77 7.62
C GLN A 303 10.49 -3.21 6.81
N GLU A 304 9.33 -3.00 7.44
CA GLU A 304 8.17 -2.36 6.82
C GLU A 304 8.49 -0.93 6.40
N ILE A 305 9.08 -0.14 7.30
CA ILE A 305 9.47 1.25 7.05
C ILE A 305 10.44 1.35 5.86
N GLU A 306 11.43 0.45 5.77
CA GLU A 306 12.35 0.42 4.63
C GLU A 306 11.62 0.10 3.31
N GLN A 307 10.66 -0.82 3.33
CA GLN A 307 9.87 -1.17 2.15
C GLN A 307 8.90 -0.06 1.73
N ASP A 308 8.29 0.59 2.72
CA ASP A 308 7.35 1.68 2.54
C ASP A 308 8.08 2.94 2.05
N HIS A 309 9.30 3.20 2.54
CA HIS A 309 10.16 4.26 2.03
C HIS A 309 10.54 4.07 0.55
N ASP A 310 10.89 2.85 0.13
CA ASP A 310 11.09 2.55 -1.30
C ASP A 310 9.83 2.90 -2.12
N SER A 311 8.65 2.60 -1.58
CA SER A 311 7.36 2.84 -2.24
C SER A 311 7.05 4.34 -2.31
N GLU A 312 7.34 5.09 -1.25
CA GLU A 312 7.21 6.55 -1.20
C GLU A 312 8.11 7.23 -2.24
N ILE A 313 9.37 6.82 -2.38
CA ILE A 313 10.28 7.35 -3.40
C ILE A 313 9.72 7.11 -4.81
N LEU A 314 9.12 5.93 -5.06
CA LEU A 314 8.52 5.62 -6.35
C LEU A 314 7.23 6.42 -6.60
N HIS A 315 6.46 6.76 -5.56
CA HIS A 315 5.20 7.49 -5.68
C HIS A 315 5.43 9.00 -5.79
N TYR A 316 6.40 9.54 -5.04
CA TYR A 316 6.68 10.97 -4.94
C TYR A 316 8.15 11.31 -5.25
N PRO A 317 8.67 10.95 -6.45
CA PRO A 317 10.08 11.13 -6.81
C PRO A 317 10.55 12.60 -6.78
N GLN A 318 9.64 13.57 -6.84
CA GLN A 318 9.92 14.99 -6.74
C GLN A 318 10.51 15.39 -5.37
N LYS A 319 10.19 14.64 -4.31
CA LYS A 319 10.72 14.90 -2.95
C LYS A 319 12.17 14.42 -2.77
N TYR A 320 12.67 13.58 -3.66
CA TYR A 320 13.93 12.85 -3.50
C TYR A 320 14.94 13.16 -4.61
N THR A 321 16.20 12.80 -4.39
CA THR A 321 17.27 12.92 -5.37
C THR A 321 17.15 11.87 -6.48
N ALA A 322 17.84 12.10 -7.60
CA ALA A 322 17.87 11.13 -8.68
C ALA A 322 18.59 9.84 -8.26
N GLU A 323 19.60 9.98 -7.40
CA GLU A 323 20.42 8.91 -6.85
C GLU A 323 19.59 7.97 -5.97
N GLU A 324 18.75 8.49 -5.07
CA GLU A 324 17.83 7.71 -4.23
C GLU A 324 16.84 6.92 -5.09
N LEU A 325 16.20 7.56 -6.07
CA LEU A 325 15.31 6.87 -7.00
C LEU A 325 16.03 5.75 -7.76
N ALA A 326 17.24 6.01 -8.25
CA ALA A 326 18.05 5.02 -8.95
C ALA A 326 18.44 3.83 -8.04
N GLU A 327 18.67 4.05 -6.75
CA GLU A 327 18.94 2.99 -5.78
C GLU A 327 17.71 2.10 -5.58
N VAL A 328 16.52 2.68 -5.44
CA VAL A 328 15.26 1.92 -5.35
C VAL A 328 15.06 1.06 -6.60
N PHE A 329 15.25 1.62 -7.80
CA PHE A 329 15.22 0.83 -9.04
C PHE A 329 16.30 -0.26 -9.07
N ALA A 330 17.49 -0.01 -8.54
CA ALA A 330 18.56 -1.00 -8.45
C ALA A 330 18.24 -2.16 -7.48
N LYS A 331 17.42 -1.91 -6.45
CA LYS A 331 16.93 -2.91 -5.48
C LYS A 331 15.74 -3.70 -6.04
N LYS A 332 14.76 -3.01 -6.64
CA LYS A 332 13.49 -3.60 -7.13
C LYS A 332 13.62 -4.26 -8.51
N THR A 333 14.69 -3.99 -9.27
CA THR A 333 14.91 -4.53 -10.62
C THR A 333 16.22 -5.29 -10.77
N THR A 334 16.33 -6.14 -11.79
CA THR A 334 17.60 -6.77 -12.18
C THR A 334 18.29 -6.04 -13.32
N TYR A 335 17.50 -5.36 -14.16
CA TYR A 335 17.99 -4.79 -15.40
C TYR A 335 19.04 -3.71 -15.14
N TRP A 336 18.81 -2.88 -14.12
CA TRP A 336 19.71 -1.78 -13.71
C TRP A 336 21.17 -2.22 -13.56
N LYS A 337 21.42 -3.35 -12.89
CA LYS A 337 22.77 -3.89 -12.65
C LYS A 337 23.29 -4.71 -13.84
N SER A 338 22.40 -5.30 -14.64
CA SER A 338 22.79 -6.21 -15.73
C SER A 338 23.15 -5.50 -17.04
N SER A 339 22.61 -4.30 -17.29
CA SER A 339 22.90 -3.55 -18.51
C SER A 339 24.26 -2.87 -18.44
N LYS A 340 25.21 -3.33 -19.27
CA LYS A 340 26.56 -2.74 -19.36
C LYS A 340 26.54 -1.25 -19.74
N VAL A 341 25.55 -0.82 -20.54
CA VAL A 341 25.43 0.58 -20.97
C VAL A 341 24.96 1.47 -19.82
N ILE A 342 23.98 1.01 -19.03
CA ILE A 342 23.55 1.69 -17.81
C ILE A 342 24.71 1.80 -16.83
N VAL A 343 25.39 0.68 -16.54
CA VAL A 343 26.51 0.66 -15.58
C VAL A 343 27.65 1.59 -16.01
N LYS A 344 28.03 1.61 -17.30
CA LYS A 344 29.09 2.51 -17.80
C LYS A 344 28.71 3.98 -17.77
N ASN A 345 27.43 4.31 -17.91
CA ASN A 345 26.92 5.68 -17.98
C ASN A 345 25.99 6.01 -16.81
N LYS A 346 26.24 5.44 -15.63
CA LYS A 346 25.35 5.49 -14.47
C LYS A 346 24.89 6.92 -14.13
N PRO A 347 25.77 7.95 -14.07
CA PRO A 347 25.33 9.32 -13.75
C PRO A 347 24.31 9.88 -14.74
N VAL A 348 24.46 9.58 -16.03
CA VAL A 348 23.52 10.02 -17.09
C VAL A 348 22.18 9.29 -16.93
N PHE A 349 22.21 7.98 -16.72
CA PHE A 349 21.00 7.18 -16.55
C PHE A 349 20.23 7.51 -15.27
N THR A 350 20.92 7.85 -14.19
CA THR A 350 20.31 8.31 -12.93
C THR A 350 19.47 9.57 -13.16
N GLN A 351 20.02 10.57 -13.84
CA GLN A 351 19.31 11.82 -14.12
C GLN A 351 18.17 11.64 -15.12
N ILE A 352 18.38 10.84 -16.18
CA ILE A 352 17.32 10.51 -17.15
C ILE A 352 16.19 9.74 -16.47
N LEU A 353 16.50 8.77 -15.60
CA LEU A 353 15.50 7.99 -14.88
C LEU A 353 14.58 8.91 -14.08
N LYS A 354 15.13 9.89 -13.35
CA LYS A 354 14.32 10.85 -12.60
C LYS A 354 13.37 11.61 -13.51
N CYS A 355 13.87 12.20 -14.61
CA CYS A 355 13.04 12.94 -15.55
C CYS A 355 11.94 12.07 -16.16
N VAL A 356 12.29 10.86 -16.59
CA VAL A 356 11.35 9.93 -17.23
C VAL A 356 10.29 9.40 -16.26
N TRP A 357 10.69 9.07 -15.03
CA TRP A 357 9.77 8.59 -14.01
C TRP A 357 8.80 9.69 -13.58
N GLN A 358 9.30 10.91 -13.38
CA GLN A 358 8.50 12.11 -13.10
C GLN A 358 7.44 12.33 -14.20
N GLU A 359 7.86 12.38 -15.47
CA GLU A 359 6.93 12.54 -16.61
C GLU A 359 5.88 11.43 -16.70
N LEU A 360 6.26 10.20 -16.34
CA LEU A 360 5.31 9.08 -16.33
C LEU A 360 4.21 9.28 -15.27
N LEU A 361 4.56 9.79 -14.09
CA LEU A 361 3.59 10.07 -13.02
C LEU A 361 2.77 11.33 -13.30
N ASP A 362 3.40 12.37 -13.87
CA ASP A 362 2.78 13.67 -14.19
C ASP A 362 1.88 13.64 -15.43
N ALA A 363 1.83 12.52 -16.18
CA ALA A 363 0.90 12.32 -17.28
C ALA A 363 -0.57 12.32 -16.79
N LYS A 364 -1.12 13.53 -16.56
CA LYS A 364 -2.39 13.87 -15.88
C LYS A 364 -3.67 13.20 -16.42
N LYS A 365 -3.62 12.42 -17.51
CA LYS A 365 -4.77 11.62 -17.96
C LYS A 365 -4.87 10.26 -17.25
N TYR A 366 -3.77 9.74 -16.67
CA TYR A 366 -3.69 8.41 -16.07
C TYR A 366 -2.64 8.24 -14.94
N GLY A 367 -2.06 9.31 -14.37
CA GLY A 367 -0.96 9.22 -13.38
C GLY A 367 -1.22 8.28 -12.19
N ILE A 368 -2.40 8.38 -11.57
CA ILE A 368 -2.82 7.48 -10.47
C ILE A 368 -2.96 6.03 -10.94
N ALA A 369 -3.40 5.82 -12.20
CA ALA A 369 -3.56 4.49 -12.75
C ALA A 369 -2.22 3.80 -13.03
N TYR A 370 -1.16 4.52 -13.41
CA TYR A 370 0.14 3.88 -13.68
C TYR A 370 0.83 3.38 -12.41
N TYR A 371 0.94 4.22 -11.37
CA TYR A 371 1.53 3.77 -10.11
C TYR A 371 0.76 2.57 -9.54
N SER A 372 -0.57 2.70 -9.42
CA SER A 372 -1.45 1.63 -8.91
C SER A 372 -1.58 0.38 -9.79
N SER A 373 -1.29 0.48 -11.09
CA SER A 373 -1.33 -0.67 -12.00
C SER A 373 0.01 -1.36 -12.19
N PHE A 374 1.14 -0.65 -12.02
CA PHE A 374 2.47 -1.17 -12.34
C PHE A 374 3.42 -1.29 -11.16
N VAL A 375 3.19 -0.52 -10.09
CA VAL A 375 4.10 -0.38 -8.95
C VAL A 375 3.44 -0.91 -7.68
N ASP A 376 2.74 -0.06 -6.93
CA ASP A 376 2.10 -0.39 -5.66
C ASP A 376 0.67 0.17 -5.65
N LYS A 377 -0.24 -0.48 -4.93
CA LYS A 377 -1.64 -0.03 -4.80
C LYS A 377 -2.05 0.08 -3.34
N PRO A 378 -2.93 1.03 -2.98
CA PRO A 378 -3.49 1.10 -1.64
C PRO A 378 -4.22 -0.19 -1.27
N LYS A 379 -4.01 -0.64 -0.03
CA LYS A 379 -4.65 -1.83 0.53
C LYS A 379 -5.00 -1.60 1.99
N VAL A 380 -6.16 -2.12 2.38
CA VAL A 380 -6.55 -2.22 3.78
C VAL A 380 -6.56 -3.69 4.17
N VAL A 381 -5.80 -4.04 5.21
CA VAL A 381 -5.76 -5.39 5.77
C VAL A 381 -6.40 -5.37 7.15
N GLU A 382 -7.38 -6.24 7.37
CA GLU A 382 -8.03 -6.38 8.66
C GLU A 382 -7.50 -7.61 9.40
N ARG A 383 -7.05 -7.43 10.64
CA ARG A 383 -6.64 -8.54 11.51
C ARG A 383 -7.01 -8.29 12.97
N PRO A 384 -7.33 -9.35 13.73
CA PRO A 384 -7.53 -9.19 15.17
C PRO A 384 -6.21 -8.83 15.86
N VAL A 385 -6.27 -7.97 16.89
CA VAL A 385 -5.10 -7.70 17.75
C VAL A 385 -4.66 -8.98 18.45
N PHE A 386 -3.35 -9.24 18.49
CA PHE A 386 -2.74 -10.48 18.95
C PHE A 386 -3.31 -11.69 18.21
N LYS A 387 -3.24 -11.66 16.87
CA LYS A 387 -3.77 -12.73 16.00
C LYS A 387 -3.32 -14.12 16.49
N SER A 388 -4.27 -15.05 16.60
CA SER A 388 -4.05 -16.41 17.14
C SER A 388 -3.66 -16.49 18.63
N GLY A 389 -3.58 -15.37 19.34
CA GLY A 389 -3.35 -15.30 20.78
C GLY A 389 -4.65 -15.28 21.61
N VAL A 390 -4.56 -15.68 22.89
CA VAL A 390 -5.66 -15.54 23.83
C VAL A 390 -5.55 -14.18 24.52
N PHE A 391 -6.24 -13.18 23.96
CA PHE A 391 -6.20 -11.81 24.43
C PHE A 391 -7.60 -11.27 24.74
N TYR A 392 -7.82 -10.78 25.95
CA TYR A 392 -9.09 -10.19 26.35
C TYR A 392 -9.20 -8.74 25.90
N ARG A 393 -10.04 -8.52 24.90
CA ARG A 393 -10.33 -7.21 24.30
C ARG A 393 -11.15 -6.37 25.27
N LYS A 394 -10.47 -5.55 26.07
CA LYS A 394 -11.11 -4.54 26.91
C LYS A 394 -11.67 -3.41 26.04
N ALA A 395 -12.65 -2.69 26.57
CA ALA A 395 -13.13 -1.47 25.93
C ALA A 395 -11.97 -0.46 25.87
N LYS A 396 -11.52 -0.15 24.66
CA LYS A 396 -10.50 0.87 24.38
C LYS A 396 -11.05 1.80 23.29
N LYS A 397 -10.75 3.10 23.42
CA LYS A 397 -11.14 4.09 22.41
C LYS A 397 -10.48 3.75 21.07
N PRO A 398 -11.14 4.01 19.93
CA PRO A 398 -10.47 3.94 18.65
C PRO A 398 -9.20 4.80 18.67
N MET A 399 -8.14 4.28 18.08
CA MET A 399 -6.87 4.98 17.98
C MET A 399 -6.28 4.74 16.60
N THR A 400 -5.49 5.69 16.15
CA THR A 400 -4.79 5.62 14.88
C THR A 400 -3.31 5.83 15.17
N VAL A 401 -2.48 4.90 14.72
CA VAL A 401 -1.03 4.93 14.91
C VAL A 401 -0.37 4.96 13.54
N LYS A 402 0.32 6.07 13.23
CA LYS A 402 1.15 6.19 12.04
C LYS A 402 2.48 5.50 12.27
N ILE A 403 2.85 4.61 11.35
CA ILE A 403 4.15 3.93 11.35
C ILE A 403 5.15 4.78 10.58
N ASP A 404 4.75 5.22 9.38
CA ASP A 404 5.46 6.12 8.48
C ASP A 404 4.44 6.89 7.61
N ASP A 405 4.90 7.52 6.52
CA ASP A 405 4.05 8.31 5.62
C ASP A 405 3.14 7.45 4.71
N VAL A 406 3.37 6.13 4.64
CA VAL A 406 2.62 5.20 3.78
C VAL A 406 1.72 4.28 4.61
N ARG A 407 2.14 3.89 5.82
CA ARG A 407 1.48 2.89 6.66
C ARG A 407 0.88 3.45 7.93
N GLU A 408 -0.39 3.11 8.14
CA GLU A 408 -1.16 3.52 9.30
C GLU A 408 -2.00 2.37 9.85
N TYR A 409 -2.04 2.24 11.17
CA TYR A 409 -2.85 1.25 11.88
C TYR A 409 -4.02 1.92 12.58
N HIS A 410 -5.24 1.55 12.21
CA HIS A 410 -6.45 1.99 12.90
C HIS A 410 -7.02 0.87 13.78
N TYR A 411 -7.10 1.12 15.08
CA TYR A 411 -7.70 0.22 16.05
C TYR A 411 -9.20 0.48 16.17
N GLN A 412 -10.02 -0.57 15.98
CA GLN A 412 -11.45 -0.51 16.27
C GLN A 412 -11.95 -1.85 16.83
N LYS A 413 -12.56 -1.82 18.03
CA LYS A 413 -13.24 -2.98 18.66
C LYS A 413 -12.40 -4.28 18.67
N GLY A 414 -11.09 -4.17 18.91
CA GLY A 414 -10.18 -5.33 18.97
C GLY A 414 -9.65 -5.81 17.62
N TRP A 415 -9.77 -5.00 16.58
CA TRP A 415 -9.23 -5.22 15.25
C TRP A 415 -8.29 -4.10 14.85
N TRP A 416 -7.25 -4.46 14.10
CA TRP A 416 -6.42 -3.55 13.34
C TRP A 416 -6.95 -3.49 11.90
N HIS A 417 -7.25 -2.29 11.43
CA HIS A 417 -7.42 -1.95 10.02
C HIS A 417 -6.13 -1.27 9.57
N ILE A 418 -5.32 -1.99 8.82
CA ILE A 418 -3.96 -1.61 8.45
C ILE A 418 -4.02 -1.04 7.04
N HIS A 419 -3.79 0.26 6.93
CA HIS A 419 -3.63 0.96 5.66
C HIS A 419 -2.16 0.86 5.26
N LEU A 420 -1.90 0.34 4.06
CA LEU A 420 -0.56 0.17 3.50
C LEU A 420 -0.62 0.22 1.97
N GLU A 421 0.55 0.30 1.33
CA GLU A 421 0.69 0.07 -0.11
C GLU A 421 1.22 -1.35 -0.37
N GLU A 422 0.57 -2.07 -1.28
CA GLU A 422 0.97 -3.42 -1.67
C GLU A 422 1.46 -3.44 -3.11
N ALA A 423 2.63 -4.04 -3.32
CA ALA A 423 3.17 -4.29 -4.64
C ALA A 423 2.21 -5.07 -5.55
N VAL A 424 2.02 -4.55 -6.76
CA VAL A 424 1.18 -5.21 -7.75
C VAL A 424 1.81 -6.54 -8.20
N PRO A 425 0.99 -7.52 -8.62
CA PRO A 425 1.52 -8.73 -9.23
C PRO A 425 2.45 -8.39 -10.40
N ARG A 426 3.61 -9.06 -10.46
CA ARG A 426 4.65 -8.85 -11.49
C ARG A 426 5.29 -7.45 -11.49
N GLN A 427 5.22 -6.68 -10.39
CA GLN A 427 5.91 -5.39 -10.24
C GLN A 427 7.36 -5.41 -10.78
N ARG A 428 8.19 -6.36 -10.32
CA ARG A 428 9.58 -6.50 -10.79
C ARG A 428 9.70 -6.69 -12.31
N THR A 429 8.79 -7.43 -12.93
CA THR A 429 8.76 -7.60 -14.38
C THR A 429 8.39 -6.30 -15.08
N ASN A 430 7.38 -5.59 -14.56
CA ASN A 430 6.93 -4.30 -15.09
C ASN A 430 8.06 -3.27 -15.07
N LEU A 431 8.70 -3.09 -13.90
CA LEU A 431 9.81 -2.15 -13.73
C LEU A 431 11.04 -2.53 -14.60
N ASN A 432 11.33 -3.82 -14.76
CA ASN A 432 12.38 -4.28 -15.67
C ASN A 432 12.06 -3.97 -17.15
N THR A 433 10.81 -4.11 -17.58
CA THR A 433 10.38 -3.79 -18.94
C THR A 433 10.44 -2.29 -19.19
N PHE A 434 10.00 -1.49 -18.21
CA PHE A 434 10.15 -0.04 -18.25
C PHE A 434 11.62 0.39 -18.40
N LEU A 435 12.51 -0.08 -17.51
CA LEU A 435 13.94 0.25 -17.59
C LEU A 435 14.59 -0.20 -18.90
N HIS A 436 14.14 -1.32 -19.46
CA HIS A 436 14.61 -1.79 -20.76
C HIS A 436 14.27 -0.80 -21.88
N GLU A 437 13.04 -0.28 -21.91
CA GLU A 437 12.63 0.69 -22.93
C GLU A 437 13.30 2.06 -22.72
N VAL A 438 13.52 2.46 -21.47
CA VAL A 438 14.35 3.64 -21.15
C VAL A 438 15.77 3.45 -21.72
N ASP A 439 16.43 2.31 -21.44
CA ASP A 439 17.75 2.00 -22.02
C ASP A 439 17.71 2.05 -23.55
N ARG A 440 16.76 1.36 -24.18
CA ARG A 440 16.63 1.34 -25.64
C ARG A 440 16.57 2.74 -26.25
N LEU A 441 15.66 3.59 -25.75
CA LEU A 441 15.44 4.93 -26.29
C LEU A 441 16.60 5.88 -25.97
N VAL A 442 17.24 5.72 -24.80
CA VAL A 442 18.46 6.46 -24.46
C VAL A 442 19.60 6.11 -25.40
N ARG A 443 19.83 4.82 -25.69
CA ARG A 443 20.87 4.40 -26.66
C ARG A 443 20.65 4.99 -28.04
N GLU A 444 19.39 5.04 -28.48
CA GLU A 444 19.01 5.56 -29.78
C GLU A 444 19.20 7.08 -29.88
N LYS A 445 18.70 7.83 -28.89
CA LYS A 445 18.71 9.31 -28.90
C LYS A 445 20.08 9.89 -28.53
N LEU A 446 20.80 9.29 -27.59
CA LEU A 446 22.11 9.76 -27.12
C LEU A 446 23.29 9.02 -27.78
N LYS A 447 23.01 8.11 -28.74
CA LYS A 447 24.02 7.31 -29.46
C LYS A 447 24.95 6.53 -28.52
N LEU A 448 24.39 5.97 -27.45
CA LEU A 448 25.14 5.21 -26.44
C LEU A 448 25.07 3.71 -26.74
N GLY A 449 26.15 3.14 -27.30
CA GLY A 449 26.24 1.69 -27.54
C GLY A 449 25.32 1.18 -28.68
N ARG A 450 25.07 -0.14 -28.71
CA ARG A 450 24.29 -0.79 -29.78
C ARG A 450 22.78 -0.71 -29.51
N ALA A 451 22.01 -0.51 -30.58
CA ALA A 451 20.55 -0.58 -30.56
C ALA A 451 20.07 -1.97 -30.10
N ILE A 452 18.96 -1.98 -29.35
CA ILE A 452 18.32 -3.19 -28.83
C ILE A 452 16.88 -3.26 -29.32
N LYS A 453 16.33 -4.49 -29.44
CA LYS A 453 14.96 -4.70 -29.93
C LYS A 453 13.93 -4.21 -28.91
N PRO A 454 12.81 -3.62 -29.33
CA PRO A 454 11.77 -3.15 -28.42
C PRO A 454 11.09 -4.32 -27.69
N ARG A 455 10.65 -4.06 -26.45
CA ARG A 455 9.71 -4.91 -25.70
C ARG A 455 8.31 -4.29 -25.75
N PHE A 456 7.31 -5.15 -25.57
CA PHE A 456 5.94 -4.68 -25.45
C PHE A 456 5.76 -3.90 -24.15
N ILE A 457 5.36 -2.64 -24.27
CA ILE A 457 4.92 -1.77 -23.20
C ILE A 457 3.77 -0.90 -23.72
N ASP A 458 2.93 -0.40 -22.83
CA ASP A 458 1.83 0.49 -23.21
C ASP A 458 2.32 1.75 -23.93
N GLN A 459 1.59 2.17 -24.96
CA GLN A 459 2.02 3.27 -25.84
C GLN A 459 2.10 4.61 -25.11
N ALA A 460 1.26 4.84 -24.10
CA ALA A 460 1.33 6.05 -23.31
C ALA A 460 2.55 6.05 -22.38
N VAL A 461 2.96 4.89 -21.85
CA VAL A 461 4.25 4.75 -21.14
C VAL A 461 5.42 5.07 -22.06
N LEU A 462 5.41 4.56 -23.30
CA LEU A 462 6.46 4.84 -24.28
C LEU A 462 6.57 6.35 -24.57
N ARG A 463 5.44 7.04 -24.75
CA ARG A 463 5.40 8.50 -24.95
C ARG A 463 5.95 9.27 -23.75
N ALA A 464 5.63 8.84 -22.53
CA ALA A 464 6.18 9.43 -21.32
C ALA A 464 7.71 9.25 -21.22
N ILE A 465 8.22 8.07 -21.61
CA ILE A 465 9.67 7.85 -21.70
C ILE A 465 10.32 8.81 -22.69
N GLU A 466 9.72 8.98 -23.87
CA GLU A 466 10.25 9.90 -24.88
C GLU A 466 10.24 11.36 -24.42
N ALA A 467 9.17 11.78 -23.72
CA ALA A 467 9.02 13.10 -23.14
C ALA A 467 10.08 13.38 -22.06
N GLY A 468 10.27 12.46 -21.11
CA GLY A 468 11.26 12.62 -20.05
C GLY A 468 12.71 12.64 -20.55
N ILE A 469 13.03 11.90 -21.62
CA ILE A 469 14.34 12.02 -22.26
C ILE A 469 14.51 13.41 -22.89
N ALA A 470 13.46 13.97 -23.51
CA ALA A 470 13.51 15.31 -24.08
C ALA A 470 13.66 16.39 -23.00
N VAL A 471 13.01 16.24 -21.84
CA VAL A 471 13.19 17.11 -20.67
C VAL A 471 14.65 17.09 -20.20
N TYR A 472 15.25 15.90 -20.06
CA TYR A 472 16.67 15.79 -19.72
C TYR A 472 17.59 16.48 -20.74
N GLN A 473 17.32 16.32 -22.04
CA GLN A 473 18.11 16.98 -23.09
C GLN A 473 18.03 18.50 -22.98
N LYS A 474 16.83 19.07 -22.79
CA LYS A 474 16.64 20.51 -22.57
C LYS A 474 17.35 21.02 -21.32
N GLN A 475 17.26 20.29 -20.20
CA GLN A 475 17.97 20.65 -18.96
C GLN A 475 19.50 20.65 -19.17
N LYS A 476 20.02 19.67 -19.92
CA LYS A 476 21.45 19.58 -20.23
C LYS A 476 21.91 20.70 -21.17
N GLU A 477 21.09 21.10 -22.14
CA GLU A 477 21.38 22.24 -23.02
C GLU A 477 21.38 23.55 -22.25
N LYS A 478 20.36 23.79 -21.42
CA LYS A 478 20.30 24.96 -20.54
C LYS A 478 21.50 25.04 -19.59
N ALA A 479 21.85 23.94 -18.93
CA ALA A 479 23.02 23.88 -18.05
C ALA A 479 24.35 24.15 -18.78
N LYS A 480 24.45 23.84 -20.08
CA LYS A 480 25.61 24.24 -20.89
C LYS A 480 25.62 25.73 -21.17
N ILE A 481 24.46 26.31 -21.51
CA ILE A 481 24.31 27.75 -21.76
C ILE A 481 24.68 28.54 -20.51
N ASP A 482 24.17 28.14 -19.34
CA ASP A 482 24.44 28.81 -18.06
C ASP A 482 25.92 28.72 -17.63
N GLN A 483 26.68 27.75 -18.15
CA GLN A 483 28.13 27.63 -17.92
C GLN A 483 28.98 28.52 -18.85
N ILE A 484 28.39 29.12 -19.88
CA ILE A 484 29.11 30.03 -20.78
C ILE A 484 29.35 31.34 -20.03
N LYS A 485 30.53 31.47 -19.42
CA LYS A 485 30.99 32.73 -18.83
C LYS A 485 31.49 33.64 -19.94
N ILE A 486 30.66 34.59 -20.37
CA ILE A 486 31.04 35.62 -21.34
C ILE A 486 31.98 36.62 -20.64
N ASP A 487 33.21 36.74 -21.13
CA ASP A 487 34.18 37.72 -20.64
C ASP A 487 34.00 39.04 -21.40
N PHE A 488 33.69 40.10 -20.66
CA PHE A 488 33.48 41.45 -21.19
C PHE A 488 34.74 42.34 -21.07
N SER A 489 35.89 41.79 -20.65
CA SER A 489 37.11 42.57 -20.43
C SER A 489 37.67 43.26 -21.68
N ASP A 490 37.38 42.73 -22.87
CA ASP A 490 37.83 43.29 -24.15
C ASP A 490 36.74 44.08 -24.90
N LEU A 491 35.53 44.22 -24.35
CA LEU A 491 34.42 44.93 -25.02
C LEU A 491 34.77 46.37 -25.33
N ASP A 492 35.41 47.08 -24.40
CA ASP A 492 35.81 48.48 -24.58
C ASP A 492 36.89 48.63 -25.65
N LYS A 493 37.82 47.66 -25.74
CA LYS A 493 38.83 47.64 -26.81
C LYS A 493 38.19 47.35 -28.16
N ILE A 494 37.23 46.42 -28.22
CA ILE A 494 36.48 46.11 -29.45
C ILE A 494 35.71 47.36 -29.91
N ARG A 495 35.04 48.07 -29.00
CA ARG A 495 34.33 49.33 -29.30
C ARG A 495 35.26 50.43 -29.77
N ALA A 496 36.40 50.63 -29.09
CA ALA A 496 37.39 51.62 -29.48
C ALA A 496 37.99 51.31 -30.87
N ASN A 497 38.36 50.06 -31.13
CA ASN A 497 38.90 49.65 -32.42
C ASN A 497 37.85 49.75 -33.55
N ALA A 498 36.59 49.41 -33.27
CA ALA A 498 35.49 49.56 -34.21
C ALA A 498 35.23 51.03 -34.53
N SER A 499 35.26 51.93 -33.54
CA SER A 499 35.15 53.38 -33.74
C SER A 499 36.27 53.89 -34.63
N VAL A 500 37.53 53.57 -34.32
CA VAL A 500 38.69 53.99 -35.13
C VAL A 500 38.59 53.47 -36.57
N THR A 501 38.17 52.21 -36.75
CA THR A 501 38.00 51.63 -38.09
C THR A 501 36.88 52.31 -38.86
N ARG A 502 35.74 52.58 -38.22
CA ARG A 502 34.62 53.32 -38.80
C ARG A 502 35.05 54.73 -39.22
N ASP A 503 35.72 55.46 -38.32
CA ASP A 503 36.16 56.84 -38.55
C ASP A 503 37.25 56.93 -39.64
N SER A 504 37.97 55.83 -39.89
CA SER A 504 38.95 55.68 -40.97
C SER A 504 38.31 55.35 -42.34
N LEU A 505 37.10 54.80 -42.36
CA LEU A 505 36.36 54.42 -43.58
C LEU A 505 35.38 55.50 -44.05
N LEU A 506 35.02 56.45 -43.18
CA LEU A 506 34.16 57.58 -43.50
C LEU A 506 34.90 58.67 -44.28
N THR A 507 34.27 59.16 -45.36
CA THR A 507 34.71 60.34 -46.11
C THR A 507 34.41 61.64 -45.34
N ASP A 508 35.07 62.74 -45.70
CA ASP A 508 34.93 64.01 -44.97
C ASP A 508 33.50 64.59 -45.03
N GLU A 509 32.74 64.28 -46.08
CA GLU A 509 31.33 64.66 -46.24
C GLU A 509 30.41 63.84 -45.31
N GLU A 510 30.68 62.54 -45.16
CA GLU A 510 29.92 61.64 -44.27
C GLU A 510 30.19 61.94 -42.78
N LYS A 511 31.42 62.36 -42.43
CA LYS A 511 31.76 62.80 -41.07
C LYS A 511 31.02 64.06 -40.65
N GLN A 512 30.74 64.99 -41.58
CA GLN A 512 29.98 66.20 -41.28
C GLN A 512 28.50 65.88 -41.04
N LEU A 513 27.91 65.00 -41.84
CA LEU A 513 26.52 64.55 -41.66
C LEU A 513 26.32 63.85 -40.31
N GLU A 514 27.26 62.98 -39.89
CA GLU A 514 27.19 62.34 -38.57
C GLU A 514 27.34 63.33 -37.41
N GLN A 515 28.17 64.37 -37.55
CA GLN A 515 28.31 65.41 -36.54
C GLN A 515 27.03 66.24 -36.41
N GLU A 516 26.38 66.54 -37.54
CA GLU A 516 25.08 67.21 -37.56
C GLU A 516 23.97 66.35 -36.95
N GLU A 517 23.95 65.04 -37.20
CA GLU A 517 23.03 64.09 -36.56
C GLU A 517 23.28 63.97 -35.05
N GLN A 518 24.54 63.86 -34.61
CA GLN A 518 24.88 63.80 -33.17
C GLN A 518 24.57 65.11 -32.44
N GLU A 519 24.71 66.26 -33.10
CA GLU A 519 24.26 67.55 -32.54
C GLU A 519 22.73 67.67 -32.47
N GLN A 520 22.00 67.08 -33.42
CA GLN A 520 20.54 67.02 -33.36
C GLN A 520 20.05 66.12 -32.23
N VAL A 521 20.68 64.95 -32.03
CA VAL A 521 20.35 64.03 -30.92
C VAL A 521 20.66 64.66 -29.56
N LYS A 522 21.82 65.33 -29.40
CA LYS A 522 22.16 66.05 -28.16
C LYS A 522 21.22 67.24 -27.87
N LYS A 523 20.71 67.91 -28.90
CA LYS A 523 19.70 68.97 -28.75
C LYS A 523 18.32 68.42 -28.37
N GLN A 524 18.02 67.16 -28.68
CA GLN A 524 16.80 66.48 -28.23
C GLN A 524 16.93 65.99 -26.78
N GLU A 525 18.08 65.42 -26.38
CA GLU A 525 18.31 64.96 -24.99
C GLU A 525 18.31 66.11 -23.96
N GLN A 526 18.81 67.30 -24.31
CA GLN A 526 18.79 68.46 -23.42
C GLN A 526 17.41 69.12 -23.24
N LYS A 527 16.41 68.74 -24.03
CA LYS A 527 15.05 69.31 -23.96
C LYS A 527 14.10 68.55 -23.02
N VAL A 528 14.50 67.39 -22.48
CA VAL A 528 13.60 66.47 -21.76
C VAL A 528 13.81 66.45 -20.24
N GLU A 529 14.69 67.29 -19.66
CA GLU A 529 14.73 67.46 -18.19
C GLU A 529 13.58 68.37 -17.70
N VAL A 530 12.37 67.80 -17.61
CA VAL A 530 11.26 68.33 -16.81
C VAL A 530 11.09 67.43 -15.58
N PRO A 531 10.84 67.97 -14.36
CA PRO A 531 10.65 67.13 -13.18
C PRO A 531 9.37 66.31 -13.34
N VAL A 532 9.51 64.97 -13.31
CA VAL A 532 8.40 64.02 -13.27
C VAL A 532 7.66 64.20 -11.95
N SER A 533 6.38 64.59 -12.03
CA SER A 533 5.42 64.43 -10.94
C SER A 533 5.09 62.94 -10.81
N GLU A 534 5.14 62.42 -9.59
CA GLU A 534 4.73 61.04 -9.26
C GLU A 534 3.24 60.85 -9.60
N ASP A 535 2.97 60.20 -10.74
CA ASP A 535 1.73 59.45 -10.96
C ASP A 535 2.08 57.96 -10.85
N ASP A 536 1.26 57.18 -10.15
CA ASP A 536 1.48 55.75 -9.83
C ASP A 536 1.67 54.85 -11.07
N TYR A 537 1.39 55.36 -12.27
CA TYR A 537 1.41 54.64 -13.55
C TYR A 537 2.56 55.03 -14.49
N GLY A 538 3.46 55.92 -14.06
CA GLY A 538 4.67 56.28 -14.83
C GLY A 538 4.40 56.97 -16.18
N LEU A 539 3.20 57.51 -16.38
CA LEU A 539 2.83 58.31 -17.54
C LEU A 539 3.49 59.68 -17.46
N ASP A 540 4.06 60.16 -18.57
CA ASP A 540 4.56 61.52 -18.65
C ASP A 540 3.41 62.54 -18.88
N GLN A 541 3.74 63.84 -18.87
CA GLN A 541 2.74 64.90 -18.98
C GLN A 541 1.98 64.89 -20.31
N ASP A 542 2.64 64.47 -21.40
CA ASP A 542 2.05 64.47 -22.74
C ASP A 542 1.19 63.21 -22.95
N GLU A 543 1.63 62.07 -22.42
CA GLU A 543 0.88 60.81 -22.38
C GLU A 543 -0.38 60.95 -21.53
N MET A 544 -0.27 61.55 -20.33
CA MET A 544 -1.41 61.81 -19.45
C MET A 544 -2.41 62.76 -20.10
N PHE A 545 -1.93 63.80 -20.81
CA PHE A 545 -2.81 64.71 -21.54
C PHE A 545 -3.60 63.98 -22.63
N LEU A 546 -2.93 63.13 -23.43
CA LEU A 546 -3.59 62.36 -24.49
C LEU A 546 -4.62 61.40 -23.91
N LEU A 547 -4.28 60.62 -22.87
CA LEU A 547 -5.20 59.69 -22.22
C LEU A 547 -6.44 60.42 -21.67
N MET A 548 -6.25 61.52 -20.96
CA MET A 548 -7.35 62.28 -20.35
C MET A 548 -8.24 62.99 -21.37
N THR A 549 -7.67 63.48 -22.47
CA THR A 549 -8.45 64.09 -23.55
C THR A 549 -9.27 63.06 -24.32
N LEU A 550 -8.73 61.87 -24.56
CA LEU A 550 -9.45 60.75 -25.17
C LEU A 550 -10.58 60.24 -24.25
N LEU A 551 -10.33 60.07 -22.94
CA LEU A 551 -11.36 59.66 -21.97
C LEU A 551 -12.51 60.66 -21.82
N GLN A 552 -12.24 61.95 -22.05
CA GLN A 552 -13.22 63.03 -21.94
C GLN A 552 -13.79 63.50 -23.30
N GLU A 553 -13.44 62.81 -24.39
CA GLU A 553 -13.85 63.14 -25.77
C GLU A 553 -13.54 64.61 -26.17
N LYS A 554 -12.38 65.12 -25.75
CA LYS A 554 -11.91 66.48 -26.05
C LYS A 554 -10.92 66.48 -27.23
N PRO A 555 -10.83 67.59 -27.98
CA PRO A 555 -9.87 67.71 -29.08
C PRO A 555 -8.43 67.71 -28.56
N TRP A 556 -7.60 66.81 -29.10
CA TRP A 556 -6.18 66.64 -28.74
C TRP A 556 -5.22 67.10 -29.85
N GLN A 557 -5.72 67.27 -31.07
CA GLN A 557 -4.92 67.51 -32.29
C GLN A 557 -4.07 68.77 -32.21
N ASP A 558 -4.64 69.87 -31.69
CA ASP A 558 -3.94 71.15 -31.56
C ASP A 558 -2.75 71.08 -30.58
N TYR A 559 -2.87 70.26 -29.52
CA TYR A 559 -1.81 70.09 -28.53
C TYR A 559 -0.62 69.34 -29.12
N VAL A 560 -0.89 68.19 -29.76
CA VAL A 560 0.13 67.38 -30.43
C VAL A 560 0.84 68.17 -31.52
N GLN A 561 0.09 68.91 -32.35
CA GLN A 561 0.67 69.71 -33.43
C GLN A 561 1.58 70.82 -32.91
N LYS A 562 1.19 71.49 -31.81
CA LYS A 562 1.97 72.55 -31.18
C LYS A 562 3.23 72.04 -30.48
N HIS A 563 3.17 70.82 -29.93
CA HIS A 563 4.30 70.20 -29.21
C HIS A 563 5.17 69.31 -30.13
N HIS A 564 4.85 69.21 -31.42
CA HIS A 564 5.56 68.37 -32.40
C HIS A 564 5.64 66.88 -32.02
N LEU A 565 4.59 66.38 -31.38
CA LEU A 565 4.52 64.99 -30.91
C LEU A 565 3.92 64.08 -31.99
N MET A 566 4.27 62.80 -31.95
CA MET A 566 3.71 61.77 -32.84
C MET A 566 2.74 60.90 -32.04
N VAL A 567 1.46 60.95 -32.42
CA VAL A 567 0.35 60.38 -31.65
C VAL A 567 0.45 58.86 -31.52
N SER A 568 0.94 58.17 -32.56
CA SER A 568 1.16 56.73 -32.51
C SER A 568 2.17 56.34 -31.44
N ILE A 569 3.24 57.13 -31.24
CA ILE A 569 4.25 56.86 -30.22
C ILE A 569 3.67 57.07 -28.82
N LEU A 570 2.89 58.13 -28.62
CA LEU A 570 2.22 58.37 -27.34
C LEU A 570 1.22 57.24 -27.02
N ALA A 571 0.43 56.80 -28.00
CA ALA A 571 -0.52 55.70 -27.82
C ALA A 571 0.19 54.37 -27.50
N ASP A 572 1.28 54.04 -28.21
CA ASP A 572 2.07 52.83 -27.96
C ASP A 572 2.70 52.84 -26.56
N ASN A 573 3.25 53.98 -26.12
CA ASN A 573 3.82 54.11 -24.78
C ASN A 573 2.77 53.98 -23.68
N ILE A 574 1.58 54.59 -23.86
CA ILE A 574 0.47 54.46 -22.92
C ILE A 574 0.03 53.00 -22.82
N ASN A 575 -0.11 52.31 -23.96
CA ASN A 575 -0.47 50.89 -24.01
C ASN A 575 0.56 50.03 -23.30
N GLU A 576 1.87 50.26 -23.52
CA GLU A 576 2.94 49.51 -22.84
C GLU A 576 2.91 49.72 -21.32
N LYS A 577 2.75 50.97 -20.87
CA LYS A 577 2.77 51.32 -19.44
C LYS A 577 1.55 50.82 -18.67
N LEU A 578 0.38 50.77 -19.32
CA LEU A 578 -0.87 50.30 -18.71
C LEU A 578 -1.11 48.79 -18.89
N PHE A 579 -0.24 48.09 -19.65
CA PHE A 579 -0.39 46.66 -19.93
C PHE A 579 -0.36 45.78 -18.67
N ASP A 580 0.49 46.12 -17.69
CA ASP A 580 0.62 45.33 -16.45
C ASP A 580 -0.64 45.43 -15.57
N GLU A 581 -1.38 46.54 -15.65
CA GLU A 581 -2.59 46.78 -14.85
C GLU A 581 -3.87 46.29 -15.55
N ILE A 582 -3.99 46.51 -16.87
CA ILE A 582 -5.21 46.20 -17.63
C ILE A 582 -5.11 44.86 -18.37
N GLY A 583 -3.91 44.41 -18.68
CA GLY A 583 -3.66 43.13 -19.37
C GLY A 583 -3.91 43.14 -20.87
N ASP A 584 -4.20 44.30 -21.46
CA ASP A 584 -4.38 44.50 -22.90
C ASP A 584 -4.06 45.96 -23.30
N SER A 585 -4.05 46.24 -24.61
CA SER A 585 -3.96 47.60 -25.14
C SER A 585 -5.26 48.37 -24.86
N VAL A 586 -5.14 49.65 -24.53
CA VAL A 586 -6.26 50.52 -24.13
C VAL A 586 -6.62 51.57 -25.18
N ILE A 587 -5.67 51.93 -26.05
CA ILE A 587 -5.86 52.86 -27.16
C ILE A 587 -5.65 52.10 -28.47
N GLU A 588 -6.60 52.22 -29.38
CA GLU A 588 -6.50 51.73 -30.77
C GLU A 588 -6.67 52.88 -31.77
N PHE A 589 -6.31 52.64 -33.03
CA PHE A 589 -6.51 53.60 -34.12
C PHE A 589 -7.72 53.19 -34.96
N ASN A 590 -8.64 54.13 -35.18
CA ASN A 590 -9.84 53.89 -36.00
C ASN A 590 -9.53 53.91 -37.51
N GLU A 591 -10.56 53.69 -38.35
CA GLU A 591 -10.43 53.69 -39.82
C GLU A 591 -9.92 55.02 -40.42
N GLN A 592 -9.90 56.11 -39.64
CA GLN A 592 -9.40 57.43 -40.02
C GLN A 592 -8.03 57.74 -39.41
N ASP A 593 -7.35 56.73 -38.86
CA ASP A 593 -6.03 56.83 -38.24
C ASP A 593 -6.01 57.80 -37.03
N GLN A 594 -7.11 57.84 -36.27
CA GLN A 594 -7.21 58.59 -35.02
C GLN A 594 -7.21 57.66 -33.81
N PRO A 595 -6.47 57.98 -32.74
CA PRO A 595 -6.51 57.24 -31.49
C PRO A 595 -7.91 57.33 -30.85
N GLN A 596 -8.40 56.20 -30.36
CA GLN A 596 -9.62 56.08 -29.57
C GLN A 596 -9.41 55.07 -28.44
N ILE A 597 -10.10 55.28 -27.32
CA ILE A 597 -10.11 54.30 -26.22
C ILE A 597 -10.95 53.10 -26.65
N ILE A 598 -10.42 51.90 -26.42
CA ILE A 598 -11.17 50.66 -26.66
C ILE A 598 -12.34 50.62 -25.67
N GLU A 599 -13.56 50.45 -26.20
CA GLU A 599 -14.82 50.53 -25.42
C GLU A 599 -14.82 49.62 -24.18
N ASP A 600 -14.24 48.42 -24.30
CA ASP A 600 -14.17 47.42 -23.24
C ASP A 600 -13.39 47.90 -22.00
N TYR A 601 -12.40 48.79 -22.18
CA TYR A 601 -11.55 49.31 -21.10
C TYR A 601 -11.91 50.74 -20.67
N GLN A 602 -12.91 51.35 -21.29
CA GLN A 602 -13.27 52.74 -21.04
C GLN A 602 -13.74 52.97 -19.59
N GLU A 603 -14.53 52.04 -19.02
CA GLU A 603 -14.99 52.17 -17.63
C GLU A 603 -13.86 51.94 -16.61
N ASP A 604 -12.97 50.99 -16.88
CA ASP A 604 -11.80 50.70 -16.03
C ASP A 604 -10.85 51.92 -15.97
N LEU A 605 -10.58 52.54 -17.13
CA LEU A 605 -9.76 53.76 -17.20
C LEU A 605 -10.43 54.97 -16.53
N LYS A 606 -11.76 55.10 -16.61
CA LYS A 606 -12.49 56.14 -15.87
C LYS A 606 -12.41 55.91 -14.36
N GLU A 607 -12.45 54.66 -13.90
CA GLU A 607 -12.28 54.34 -12.48
C GLU A 607 -10.88 54.71 -11.99
N LEU A 608 -9.84 54.38 -12.78
CA LEU A 608 -8.45 54.66 -12.45
C LEU A 608 -8.08 56.15 -12.48
N PHE A 609 -8.55 56.90 -13.49
CA PHE A 609 -8.06 58.27 -13.73
C PHE A 609 -9.08 59.40 -13.48
N LEU A 610 -10.38 59.09 -13.29
CA LEU A 610 -11.42 60.11 -13.03
C LEU A 610 -12.12 59.96 -11.67
N LYS A 611 -11.97 58.82 -10.97
CA LYS A 611 -12.59 58.58 -9.66
C LYS A 611 -11.60 58.37 -8.51
N GLY A 612 -10.29 58.44 -8.78
CA GLY A 612 -9.21 58.47 -7.78
C GLY A 612 -8.99 59.86 -7.20
#